data_AF-A0A3A9BEX9-F1
#
_entry.id   AF-A0A3A9BEX9-F1
#
_cell.length_a   1.000
_cell.length_b   1.000
_cell.length_c   1.000
_cell.angle_alpha   90.00
_cell.angle_beta   90.00
_cell.angle_gamma   90.00
#
_symmetry.space_group_name_H-M   'P 1'
#
loop_
_entity.id
_entity.type
_entity.pdbx_description
1 polymer ?
#
loop_
_entity_poly.entity_id
_entity_poly.type
_entity_poly.pdbx_seq_one_letter_code
_entity_poly.pdbx_strand_id
1 'polypeptide(L)'
;MPTLSEIFDKRKILLYQNESLDLDHYYQEPYQDENDEIKEMGKPFETDESKKIRSLDLISEDRTYSGFSYFMDGSRRTYKIGDMVLEGKKIYPVVVAQVRAGCTERDRQKKLHTHGLVQRKNLLLLSDKMNEVDFQEIRQRILKTQMAKDSYLIQK
;
A
#
# COMPACT_ATOMS: atom_id res chain seq x y z
N MET A 1 13.94 -13.41 -18.92
CA MET A 1 12.92 -12.35 -18.72
C MET A 1 13.65 -11.03 -18.67
N PRO A 2 13.14 -9.95 -19.30
CA PRO A 2 13.82 -8.66 -19.25
C PRO A 2 13.81 -8.10 -17.83
N THR A 3 14.96 -7.62 -17.37
CA THR A 3 15.10 -6.93 -16.08
C THR A 3 14.39 -5.57 -16.10
N LEU A 4 14.18 -4.95 -14.93
CA LEU A 4 13.59 -3.61 -14.85
C LEU A 4 14.43 -2.59 -15.64
N SER A 5 15.76 -2.71 -15.60
CA SER A 5 16.68 -1.88 -16.39
C SER A 5 16.39 -1.98 -17.88
N GLU A 6 16.27 -3.20 -18.43
CA GLU A 6 15.98 -3.41 -19.86
C GLU A 6 14.63 -2.83 -20.30
N ILE A 7 13.65 -2.78 -19.39
CA ILE A 7 12.33 -2.19 -19.67
C ILE A 7 12.46 -0.66 -19.79
N PHE A 8 13.23 -0.04 -18.89
CA PHE A 8 13.43 1.41 -18.82
C PHE A 8 14.35 1.91 -19.95
N ASP A 9 15.42 1.18 -20.26
CA ASP A 9 16.36 1.51 -21.34
C ASP A 9 15.68 1.57 -22.72
N LYS A 10 14.74 0.66 -22.99
CA LYS A 10 13.93 0.67 -24.23
C LYS A 10 13.09 1.93 -24.40
N ARG A 11 12.88 2.69 -23.32
CA ARG A 11 12.13 3.96 -23.29
C ARG A 11 13.03 5.17 -23.16
N LYS A 12 14.35 5.00 -23.27
CA LYS A 12 15.35 6.05 -23.03
C LYS A 12 15.21 6.68 -21.64
N ILE A 13 14.62 5.96 -20.69
CA ILE A 13 14.57 6.35 -19.28
C ILE A 13 15.79 5.74 -18.63
N LEU A 14 16.74 6.58 -18.22
CA LEU A 14 17.93 6.11 -17.55
C LEU A 14 17.58 5.74 -16.12
N LEU A 15 17.80 4.47 -15.75
CA LEU A 15 17.61 3.96 -14.39
C LEU A 15 18.98 3.76 -13.73
N TYR A 16 19.29 4.59 -12.73
CA TYR A 16 20.43 4.37 -11.86
C TYR A 16 20.02 3.44 -10.72
N GLN A 17 20.42 2.18 -10.82
CA GLN A 17 20.19 1.21 -9.76
C GLN A 17 21.16 1.49 -8.61
N ASN A 18 20.63 1.78 -7.42
CA ASN A 18 21.42 1.98 -6.20
C ASN A 18 21.28 0.73 -5.30
N GLU A 19 22.12 0.61 -4.28
CA GLU A 19 21.87 -0.35 -3.19
C GLU A 19 20.47 -0.08 -2.62
N SER A 20 19.68 -1.14 -2.41
CA SER A 20 18.30 -1.02 -1.95
C SER A 20 18.27 -0.33 -0.58
N LEU A 21 17.77 0.89 -0.54
CA LEU A 21 17.65 1.66 0.70
C LEU A 21 16.28 1.37 1.33
N ASP A 22 16.30 0.78 2.52
CA ASP A 22 15.10 0.59 3.36
C ASP A 22 14.58 1.98 3.79
N LEU A 23 13.35 2.31 3.38
CA LEU A 23 12.71 3.58 3.70
C LEU A 23 11.86 3.50 4.97
N ASP A 24 11.71 2.33 5.59
CA ASP A 24 10.99 2.18 6.86
C ASP A 24 11.96 2.13 8.05
N HIS A 25 13.23 1.79 7.83
CA HIS A 25 14.30 2.03 8.80
C HIS A 25 14.85 3.44 8.60
N TYR A 26 14.21 4.47 9.14
CA TYR A 26 14.87 5.62 9.77
C TYR A 26 13.80 6.64 10.23
N TYR A 27 13.96 7.08 11.48
CA TYR A 27 13.15 8.01 12.27
C TYR A 27 11.84 7.47 12.86
N GLN A 28 11.72 7.60 14.19
CA GLN A 28 10.44 7.80 14.85
C GLN A 28 9.89 9.12 14.30
N GLU A 29 9.33 9.08 13.09
CA GLU A 29 8.53 10.20 12.63
C GLU A 29 7.35 10.29 13.60
N PRO A 30 7.07 11.48 14.16
CA PRO A 30 5.81 11.70 14.85
C PRO A 30 4.68 11.22 13.95
N TYR A 31 3.60 10.68 14.53
CA TYR A 31 2.49 10.21 13.71
C TYR A 31 2.08 11.36 12.77
N GLN A 32 1.87 11.05 11.49
CA GLN A 32 1.65 12.08 10.46
C GLN A 32 0.39 12.94 10.76
N ASP A 33 -0.46 12.45 11.66
CA ASP A 33 -1.67 13.07 12.18
C ASP A 33 -1.51 13.73 13.55
N GLU A 34 -0.31 13.82 14.14
CA GLU A 34 -0.09 14.50 15.44
C GLU A 34 -0.56 15.96 15.45
N ASN A 35 -0.54 16.62 14.28
CA ASN A 35 -1.00 18.00 14.11
C ASN A 35 -2.20 18.13 13.15
N ASP A 36 -2.74 17.01 12.64
CA ASP A 36 -3.95 17.07 11.85
C ASP A 36 -5.13 17.31 12.81
N GLU A 37 -5.84 18.43 12.62
CA GLU A 37 -7.17 18.57 13.19
C GLU A 37 -7.99 17.35 12.77
N ILE A 38 -8.73 16.74 13.70
CA ILE A 38 -9.67 15.66 13.38
C ILE A 38 -10.61 16.21 12.31
N LYS A 39 -10.32 15.89 11.05
CA LYS A 39 -11.14 16.34 9.92
C LYS A 39 -12.51 15.73 10.17
N GLU A 40 -13.55 16.56 10.12
CA GLU A 40 -14.92 16.06 10.13
C GLU A 40 -15.03 15.01 9.02
N MET A 41 -15.10 13.74 9.42
CA MET A 41 -15.18 12.60 8.52
C MET A 41 -16.57 12.63 7.90
N GLY A 42 -16.72 13.37 6.80
CA GLY A 42 -18.00 13.54 6.12
C GLY A 42 -18.59 12.22 5.61
N LYS A 43 -17.74 11.20 5.39
CA LYS A 43 -18.12 9.83 5.01
C LYS A 43 -17.11 8.79 5.53
N PRO A 44 -17.56 7.57 5.88
CA PRO A 44 -16.66 6.45 6.15
C PRO A 44 -15.82 6.09 4.92
N PHE A 45 -14.53 5.85 5.10
CA PHE A 45 -13.61 5.37 4.05
C PHE A 45 -13.68 3.84 3.89
N GLU A 46 -14.89 3.31 3.70
CA GLU A 46 -15.11 1.88 3.48
C GLU A 46 -15.15 1.57 1.98
N THR A 47 -14.66 0.38 1.58
CA THR A 47 -14.74 -0.05 0.16
C THR A 47 -16.19 -0.28 -0.27
N ASP A 48 -17.02 -0.81 0.64
CA ASP A 48 -18.45 -0.99 0.45
C ASP A 48 -19.21 -0.10 1.44
N GLU A 49 -19.72 1.04 0.98
CA GLU A 49 -20.49 1.95 1.83
C GLU A 49 -21.84 1.32 2.22
N SER A 50 -22.02 0.98 3.50
CA SER A 50 -23.35 0.65 4.03
C SER A 50 -24.19 1.93 4.17
N LYS A 51 -25.26 2.04 3.38
CA LYS A 51 -26.24 3.14 3.49
C LYS A 51 -27.14 3.03 4.73
N LYS A 52 -27.07 1.91 5.47
CA LYS A 52 -27.95 1.64 6.61
C LYS A 52 -27.19 1.88 7.92
N ILE A 53 -27.57 2.94 8.62
CA ILE A 53 -27.15 3.18 10.00
C ILE A 53 -27.86 2.15 10.88
N ARG A 54 -27.11 1.44 11.73
CA ARG A 54 -27.65 0.49 12.72
C ARG A 54 -27.42 1.07 14.11
N SER A 55 -28.47 1.14 14.92
CA SER A 55 -28.35 1.49 16.33
C SER A 55 -27.74 0.30 17.10
N LEU A 56 -26.70 0.56 17.88
CA LEU A 56 -26.08 -0.41 18.78
C LEU A 56 -26.48 -0.08 20.22
N ASP A 57 -27.13 -1.02 20.91
CA ASP A 57 -27.53 -0.83 22.31
C ASP A 57 -26.43 -1.28 23.27
N LEU A 58 -25.59 -0.32 23.66
CA LEU A 58 -24.44 -0.50 24.56
C LEU A 58 -24.84 -0.86 26.02
N ILE A 59 -26.13 -0.81 26.37
CA ILE A 59 -26.62 -1.12 27.72
C ILE A 59 -26.89 -2.62 27.87
N SER A 60 -27.21 -3.29 26.77
CA SER A 60 -27.57 -4.72 26.75
C SER A 60 -26.37 -5.68 26.75
N GLU A 61 -25.14 -5.18 26.59
CA GLU A 61 -23.93 -6.00 26.46
C GLU A 61 -23.17 -6.18 27.78
N ASP A 62 -22.59 -7.38 27.96
CA ASP A 62 -21.70 -7.73 29.06
C ASP A 62 -20.45 -6.83 29.06
N ARG A 63 -20.45 -5.79 29.90
CA ARG A 63 -19.37 -4.79 30.02
C ARG A 63 -18.05 -5.34 30.58
N THR A 64 -17.97 -6.61 30.94
CA THR A 64 -16.69 -7.22 31.35
C THR A 64 -15.68 -7.28 30.20
N TYR A 65 -16.14 -7.06 28.96
CA TYR A 65 -15.33 -7.21 27.78
C TYR A 65 -15.70 -6.20 26.69
N SER A 66 -14.78 -5.91 25.78
CA SER A 66 -15.04 -5.00 24.66
C SER A 66 -16.03 -5.64 23.66
N GLY A 67 -17.01 -4.86 23.18
CA GLY A 67 -17.93 -5.25 22.11
C GLY A 67 -17.28 -5.34 20.72
N PHE A 68 -16.01 -4.95 20.58
CA PHE A 68 -15.27 -5.12 19.33
C PHE A 68 -14.81 -6.57 19.17
N SER A 69 -15.27 -7.22 18.10
CA SER A 69 -14.86 -8.59 17.75
C SER A 69 -13.75 -8.63 16.70
N TYR A 70 -13.65 -7.63 15.82
CA TYR A 70 -12.70 -7.64 14.71
C TYR A 70 -11.60 -6.61 14.92
N PHE A 71 -10.35 -7.02 14.72
CA PHE A 71 -9.17 -6.19 14.85
C PHE A 71 -8.36 -6.30 13.56
N MET A 72 -8.27 -5.19 12.84
CA MET A 72 -7.51 -5.09 11.60
C MET A 72 -6.19 -4.40 11.88
N ASP A 73 -5.11 -4.95 11.31
CA ASP A 73 -3.81 -4.32 11.34
C ASP A 73 -3.07 -4.57 10.02
N GLY A 74 -2.12 -3.70 9.70
CA GLY A 74 -1.35 -3.77 8.48
C GLY A 74 0.10 -3.36 8.69
N SER A 75 0.97 -3.89 7.84
CA SER A 75 2.36 -3.48 7.78
C SER A 75 2.74 -3.15 6.34
N ARG A 76 3.70 -2.25 6.20
CA ARG A 76 4.34 -1.94 4.92
C ARG A 76 5.84 -2.20 5.01
N ARG A 77 6.41 -2.55 3.87
CA ARG A 77 7.85 -2.56 3.61
C ARG A 77 8.14 -1.77 2.35
N THR A 78 9.04 -0.80 2.40
CA THR A 78 9.27 0.18 1.34
C THR A 78 10.76 0.32 1.07
N TYR A 79 11.16 0.22 -0.19
CA TYR A 79 12.56 0.29 -0.60
C TYR A 79 12.71 1.23 -1.79
N LYS A 80 13.67 2.16 -1.71
CA LYS A 80 14.17 2.86 -2.89
C LYS A 80 15.14 1.94 -3.62
N ILE A 81 14.84 1.61 -4.87
CA ILE A 81 15.64 0.67 -5.68
C ILE A 81 16.48 1.35 -6.76
N GLY A 82 16.26 2.64 -6.97
CA GLY A 82 17.03 3.42 -7.92
C GLY A 82 16.44 4.80 -8.16
N ASP A 83 17.02 5.48 -9.13
CA ASP A 83 16.63 6.81 -9.57
C ASP A 83 16.41 6.80 -11.08
N MET A 84 15.24 7.26 -11.53
CA MET A 84 14.92 7.44 -12.94
C MET A 84 15.16 8.89 -13.35
N VAL A 85 15.73 9.09 -14.54
CA VAL A 85 15.91 10.42 -15.13
C VAL A 85 14.85 10.65 -16.19
N LEU A 86 14.06 11.72 -16.02
CA LEU A 86 13.08 12.20 -16.99
C LEU A 86 13.59 13.41 -17.77
N GLU A 87 12.80 13.85 -18.76
CA GLU A 87 13.08 15.05 -19.56
C GLU A 87 13.43 16.26 -18.69
N GLY A 88 14.43 17.03 -19.14
CA GLY A 88 14.98 18.14 -18.36
C GLY A 88 15.97 17.73 -17.27
N LYS A 89 16.50 16.50 -17.30
CA LYS A 89 17.48 15.95 -16.33
C LYS A 89 16.97 15.93 -14.89
N LYS A 90 15.65 15.86 -14.71
CA LYS A 90 15.03 15.74 -13.39
C LYS A 90 15.11 14.28 -12.92
N ILE A 91 15.54 14.10 -11.69
CA ILE A 91 15.78 12.81 -11.07
C ILE A 91 14.61 12.50 -10.13
N TYR A 92 14.01 11.32 -10.29
CA TYR A 92 12.91 10.85 -9.47
C TYR A 92 13.22 9.47 -8.89
N PRO A 93 12.89 9.19 -7.62
CA PRO A 93 13.13 7.89 -7.04
C PRO A 93 12.19 6.85 -7.66
N VAL A 94 12.71 5.65 -7.89
CA VAL A 94 11.92 4.46 -8.16
C VAL A 94 11.81 3.68 -6.86
N VAL A 95 10.58 3.52 -6.38
CA VAL A 95 10.30 2.89 -5.09
C VAL A 95 9.49 1.62 -5.31
N VAL A 96 9.84 0.56 -4.60
CA VAL A 96 9.01 -0.64 -4.48
C VAL A 96 8.48 -0.73 -3.07
N ALA A 97 7.26 -1.23 -2.93
CA ALA A 97 6.68 -1.46 -1.63
C ALA A 97 5.93 -2.79 -1.59
N GLN A 98 5.78 -3.33 -0.39
CA GLN A 98 4.85 -4.40 -0.10
C GLN A 98 3.97 -3.95 1.05
N VAL A 99 2.66 -4.00 0.83
CA VAL A 99 1.66 -3.71 1.86
C VAL A 99 0.92 -5.00 2.18
N ARG A 100 0.77 -5.28 3.47
CA ARG A 100 0.01 -6.41 3.98
C ARG A 100 -1.02 -5.93 4.99
N ALA A 101 -2.22 -6.48 4.93
CA ALA A 101 -3.28 -6.23 5.91
C ALA A 101 -3.92 -7.56 6.31
N GLY A 102 -4.16 -7.73 7.61
CA GLY A 102 -4.81 -8.90 8.17
C GLY A 102 -5.91 -8.49 9.12
N CYS A 103 -6.84 -9.43 9.36
CA CYS A 103 -7.87 -9.27 10.36
C CYS A 103 -7.78 -10.44 11.34
N THR A 104 -8.02 -10.15 12.61
CA THR A 104 -8.26 -11.15 13.63
C THR A 104 -9.66 -10.97 14.17
N GLU A 105 -10.30 -12.08 14.48
CA GLU A 105 -11.63 -12.12 15.07
C GLU A 105 -11.54 -12.71 16.47
N ARG A 106 -12.28 -12.12 17.37
CA ARG A 106 -12.52 -12.63 18.70
C ARG A 106 -13.85 -13.36 18.71
N ASP A 107 -13.79 -14.67 18.93
CA ASP A 107 -14.96 -15.51 18.90
C ASP A 107 -15.87 -15.32 20.13
N ARG A 108 -17.01 -16.03 20.14
CA ARG A 108 -17.94 -16.04 21.28
C ARG A 108 -17.32 -16.59 22.57
N GLN A 109 -16.22 -17.33 22.48
CA GLN A 109 -15.47 -17.83 23.64
C GLN A 109 -14.40 -16.82 24.12
N LYS A 110 -14.41 -15.59 23.59
CA LYS A 110 -13.48 -14.51 23.92
C LYS A 110 -12.03 -14.82 23.50
N LYS A 111 -11.81 -15.73 22.55
CA LYS A 111 -10.48 -16.10 22.01
C LYS A 111 -10.22 -15.44 20.66
N LEU A 112 -8.99 -14.99 20.46
CA LEU A 112 -8.53 -14.38 19.20
C LEU A 112 -8.07 -15.45 18.21
N HIS A 113 -8.53 -15.34 16.98
CA HIS A 113 -8.16 -16.18 15.85
C HIS A 113 -7.93 -15.34 14.59
N THR A 114 -7.22 -15.88 13.61
CA THR A 114 -7.10 -15.25 12.30
C THR A 114 -8.46 -15.25 11.59
N HIS A 115 -8.86 -14.10 11.06
CA HIS A 115 -10.08 -13.94 10.30
C HIS A 115 -9.76 -13.69 8.82
N GLY A 116 -10.13 -14.64 7.97
CA GLY A 116 -9.85 -14.59 6.53
C GLY A 116 -8.36 -14.74 6.18
N LEU A 117 -8.02 -14.40 4.94
CA LEU A 117 -6.64 -14.43 4.44
C LEU A 117 -6.00 -13.06 4.56
N VAL A 118 -4.72 -13.03 4.95
CA VAL A 118 -3.89 -11.81 4.89
C VAL A 118 -3.82 -11.33 3.44
N GLN A 119 -4.31 -10.12 3.22
CA GLN A 119 -4.22 -9.45 1.93
C GLN A 119 -2.80 -8.92 1.76
N ARG A 120 -2.24 -9.13 0.56
CA ARG A 120 -0.90 -8.63 0.21
C ARG A 120 -0.93 -7.97 -1.15
N LYS A 121 -0.24 -6.85 -1.29
CA LYS A 121 -0.01 -6.18 -2.57
C LYS A 121 1.44 -5.76 -2.67
N ASN A 122 2.06 -6.10 -3.79
CA ASN A 122 3.36 -5.54 -4.17
C ASN A 122 3.13 -4.34 -5.07
N LEU A 123 3.85 -3.26 -4.81
CA LEU A 123 3.74 -1.97 -5.46
C LEU A 123 5.06 -1.60 -6.14
N LEU A 124 4.96 -1.09 -7.36
CA LEU A 124 6.01 -0.30 -7.98
C LEU A 124 5.48 1.13 -8.15
N LEU A 125 6.17 2.06 -7.54
CA LEU A 125 5.85 3.48 -7.51
C LEU A 125 6.78 4.21 -8.47
N LEU A 126 6.19 4.89 -9.45
CA LEU A 126 6.87 5.71 -10.45
C LEU A 126 6.37 7.15 -10.35
N SER A 127 7.16 8.11 -10.82
CA SER A 127 6.77 9.52 -10.74
C SER A 127 5.55 9.85 -11.62
N ASP A 128 4.66 10.68 -11.06
CA ASP A 128 3.56 11.33 -11.77
C ASP A 128 3.97 12.18 -12.97
N LYS A 129 5.24 12.62 -13.02
CA LYS A 129 5.80 13.40 -14.13
C LYS A 129 6.16 12.54 -15.35
N MET A 130 6.13 11.21 -15.22
CA MET A 130 6.28 10.32 -16.37
C MET A 130 5.10 10.52 -17.34
N ASN A 131 5.38 10.59 -18.64
CA ASN A 131 4.33 10.67 -19.64
C ASN A 131 3.47 9.39 -19.63
N GLU A 132 2.20 9.52 -20.01
CA GLU A 132 1.24 8.43 -19.87
C GLU A 132 1.52 7.24 -20.80
N VAL A 133 2.11 7.51 -21.97
CA VAL A 133 2.44 6.48 -22.95
C VAL A 133 3.51 5.54 -22.41
N ASP A 134 4.59 6.09 -21.85
CA ASP A 134 5.68 5.33 -21.25
C ASP A 134 5.20 4.59 -20.00
N PHE A 135 4.39 5.25 -19.16
CA PHE A 135 3.80 4.62 -17.98
C PHE A 135 2.96 3.39 -18.34
N GLN A 136 2.02 3.53 -19.29
CA GLN A 136 1.15 2.41 -19.69
C GLN A 136 1.96 1.28 -20.32
N GLU A 137 2.97 1.57 -21.13
CA GLU A 137 3.83 0.51 -21.67
C GLU A 137 4.60 -0.22 -20.55
N ILE A 138 5.27 0.52 -19.66
CA ILE A 138 6.03 -0.07 -18.55
C ILE A 138 5.10 -0.95 -17.72
N ARG A 139 3.91 -0.45 -17.41
CA ARG A 139 2.85 -1.19 -16.72
C ARG A 139 2.50 -2.48 -17.45
N GLN A 140 2.20 -2.42 -18.74
CA GLN A 140 1.84 -3.60 -19.54
C GLN A 140 2.96 -4.64 -19.60
N ARG A 141 4.23 -4.21 -19.66
CA ARG A 141 5.38 -5.12 -19.68
C ARG A 141 5.59 -5.80 -18.35
N ILE A 142 5.47 -5.06 -17.25
CA ILE A 142 5.58 -5.63 -15.91
C ILE A 142 4.44 -6.60 -15.67
N LEU A 143 3.19 -6.26 -16.04
CA LEU A 143 2.04 -7.16 -15.93
C LEU A 143 2.22 -8.49 -16.67
N LYS A 144 3.04 -8.53 -17.73
CA LYS A 144 3.37 -9.76 -18.47
C LYS A 144 4.43 -10.63 -17.79
N THR A 145 5.13 -10.13 -16.77
CA THR A 145 6.13 -10.91 -16.02
C THR A 145 5.47 -11.94 -15.11
N GLN A 146 6.18 -13.04 -14.81
CA GLN A 146 5.67 -14.05 -13.89
C GLN A 146 5.44 -13.47 -12.48
N MET A 147 6.28 -12.54 -12.05
CA MET A 147 6.16 -11.83 -10.77
C MET A 147 4.85 -11.06 -10.63
N ALA A 148 4.32 -10.49 -11.73
CA ALA A 148 3.11 -9.68 -11.66
C ALA A 148 1.82 -10.50 -11.60
N LYS A 149 1.85 -11.75 -12.07
CA LYS A 149 0.71 -12.69 -11.97
C LYS A 149 0.38 -13.05 -10.53
N ASP A 150 1.32 -12.83 -9.60
CA ASP A 150 1.21 -13.26 -8.21
C ASP A 150 0.78 -12.15 -7.22
N SER A 151 0.36 -10.95 -7.69
CA SER A 151 -0.33 -9.85 -6.95
C SER A 151 0.36 -8.45 -7.02
N TYR A 152 0.55 -7.88 -8.21
CA TYR A 152 1.12 -6.53 -8.37
C TYR A 152 0.08 -5.44 -8.66
N LEU A 153 0.31 -4.25 -8.11
CA LEU A 153 -0.34 -2.99 -8.51
C LEU A 153 0.74 -1.95 -8.83
N ILE A 154 0.64 -1.30 -9.98
CA ILE A 154 1.58 -0.25 -10.39
C ILE A 154 0.86 1.07 -10.23
N GLN A 155 1.45 1.99 -9.46
CA GLN A 155 0.87 3.29 -9.14
C GLN A 155 1.80 4.41 -9.60
N LYS A 156 1.18 5.53 -9.94
CA LYS A 156 1.78 6.76 -10.44
C LYS A 156 1.49 7.87 -9.45
#